data_AF-A0A967Z1Y3-F1
#
_entry.id   AF-A0A967Z1Y3-F1
#
_cell.length_a   1.000
_cell.length_b   1.000
_cell.length_c   1.000
_cell.angle_alpha   90.00
_cell.angle_beta   90.00
_cell.angle_gamma   90.00
#
_symmetry.space_group_name_H-M   'P 1'
#
loop_
_entity.id
_entity.type
_entity.pdbx_description
1 polymer ?
#
loop_
_entity_poly.entity_id
_entity_poly.type
_entity_poly.pdbx_seq_one_letter_code
_entity_poly.pdbx_strand_id
1 'polypeptide(L)'
;KLVEKWNAFVGALEHHENGHKKNGIRAAKEILQELKSLRTRSCSNIEEKANAKAHQIIRKYNRRDTAFDQETNHGRKQGARWPPKK
;
A
#
# COMPACT_ATOMS: atom_id res chain seq x y z
N LYS A 1 14.42 25.86 14.30
CA LYS A 1 14.76 26.46 12.97
C LYS A 1 13.93 25.81 11.87
N LEU A 2 13.87 26.37 10.65
CA LEU A 2 13.06 25.84 9.54
C LEU A 2 13.49 24.43 9.10
N VAL A 3 14.80 24.20 8.97
CA VAL A 3 15.39 22.93 8.53
C VAL A 3 14.99 21.78 9.45
N GLU A 4 15.09 21.96 10.77
CA GLU A 4 14.70 20.94 11.76
C GLU A 4 13.21 20.58 11.64
N LYS A 5 12.36 21.60 11.50
CA LYS A 5 10.91 21.45 11.32
C LYS A 5 10.57 20.70 10.03
N TRP A 6 11.29 20.97 8.95
CA TRP A 6 11.15 20.29 7.67
C TRP A 6 11.59 18.83 7.76
N ASN A 7 12.75 18.56 8.36
CA ASN A 7 13.25 17.19 8.54
C ASN A 7 12.29 16.33 9.37
N ALA A 8 11.69 16.89 10.43
CA ALA A 8 10.68 16.19 11.21
C ALA A 8 9.44 15.84 10.38
N PHE A 9 8.96 16.78 9.54
CA PHE A 9 7.85 16.52 8.63
C PHE A 9 8.17 15.41 7.62
N VAL A 10 9.34 15.49 6.96
CA VAL A 10 9.77 14.50 5.96
C VAL A 10 9.91 13.12 6.58
N GLY A 11 10.52 12.99 7.76
CA GLY A 11 10.64 11.70 8.44
C GLY A 11 9.29 11.09 8.80
N ALA A 12 8.32 11.91 9.24
CA ALA A 12 6.97 11.44 9.51
C ALA A 12 6.20 11.07 8.22
N LEU A 13 6.41 11.81 7.14
CA LEU A 13 5.85 11.47 5.82
C LEU A 13 6.43 10.15 5.32
N GLU A 14 7.75 9.96 5.37
CA GLU A 14 8.39 8.70 4.99
C GLU A 14 7.88 7.52 5.82
N HIS A 15 7.64 7.73 7.12
CA HIS A 15 7.01 6.71 7.96
C HIS A 15 5.60 6.33 7.47
N HIS A 16 4.79 7.31 7.06
CA HIS A 16 3.47 7.09 6.48
C HIS A 16 3.55 6.32 5.15
N GLU A 17 4.41 6.75 4.21
CA GLU A 17 4.60 6.10 2.91
C GLU A 17 5.14 4.66 3.04
N ASN A 18 5.95 4.39 4.08
CA ASN A 18 6.37 3.04 4.41
C ASN A 18 5.19 2.12 4.83
N GLY A 19 4.09 2.69 5.32
CA GLY A 19 2.82 1.98 5.54
C GLY A 19 2.22 1.46 4.23
N HIS A 20 2.07 2.33 3.23
CA HIS A 20 1.61 1.96 1.89
C HIS A 20 2.54 0.94 1.22
N LYS A 21 3.86 1.14 1.33
CA LYS A 21 4.86 0.17 0.86
C LYS A 21 4.64 -1.23 1.44
N LYS A 22 4.36 -1.33 2.75
CA LYS A 22 4.07 -2.63 3.39
C LYS A 22 2.81 -3.27 2.81
N ASN A 23 1.77 -2.49 2.50
CA ASN A 23 0.58 -3.00 1.83
C ASN A 23 0.90 -3.52 0.42
N GLY A 24 1.68 -2.79 -0.37
CA GLY A 24 2.15 -3.25 -1.69
C GLY A 24 2.94 -4.57 -1.63
N ILE A 25 3.88 -4.70 -0.68
CA ILE A 25 4.64 -5.95 -0.48
C ILE A 25 3.71 -7.11 -0.10
N ARG A 26 2.72 -6.86 0.78
CA ARG A 26 1.73 -7.88 1.17
C ARG A 26 0.86 -8.28 -0.02
N ALA A 27 0.45 -7.33 -0.86
CA ALA A 27 -0.28 -7.61 -2.09
C ALA A 27 0.51 -8.53 -3.03
N ALA A 28 1.79 -8.21 -3.27
CA ALA A 28 2.66 -9.03 -4.11
C ALA A 28 2.84 -10.46 -3.57
N LYS A 29 3.03 -10.60 -2.25
CA LYS A 29 3.13 -11.92 -1.60
C LYS A 29 1.85 -12.74 -1.75
N GLU A 30 0.69 -12.10 -1.56
CA GLU A 30 -0.62 -12.75 -1.70
C GLU A 30 -0.87 -13.17 -3.15
N ILE A 31 -0.53 -12.32 -4.13
CA ILE A 31 -0.59 -12.66 -5.56
C ILE A 31 0.28 -13.89 -5.83
N LEU A 32 1.54 -13.87 -5.41
CA LEU A 32 2.45 -15.00 -5.64
C LEU A 32 1.92 -16.31 -5.04
N GLN A 33 1.32 -16.24 -3.85
CA GLN A 33 0.72 -17.40 -3.20
C GLN A 33 -0.46 -17.96 -4.01
N GLU A 34 -1.38 -17.10 -4.45
CA GLU A 34 -2.56 -17.48 -5.24
C GLU A 34 -2.18 -17.99 -6.63
N LEU A 35 -1.15 -17.42 -7.26
CA LEU A 35 -0.67 -17.89 -8.55
C LEU A 35 0.02 -19.27 -8.45
N LYS A 36 0.73 -19.55 -7.35
CA LYS A 36 1.34 -20.87 -7.12
C LYS A 36 0.31 -21.99 -6.99
N SER A 37 -0.87 -21.70 -6.45
CA SER A 37 -1.96 -22.65 -6.30
C SER A 37 -2.92 -22.69 -7.50
N LEU A 38 -2.72 -21.81 -8.49
CA LEU A 38 -3.60 -21.74 -9.65
C LEU A 38 -3.52 -23.04 -10.47
N ARG A 39 -4.69 -23.61 -10.75
CA ARG A 39 -4.87 -24.78 -11.60
C ARG A 39 -5.97 -24.50 -12.61
N THR A 40 -5.78 -24.95 -13.84
CA THR A 40 -6.78 -24.86 -14.89
C THR A 40 -6.78 -26.13 -15.73
N ARG A 41 -7.94 -26.46 -16.31
CA ARG A 41 -8.11 -27.63 -17.17
C ARG A 41 -7.50 -27.44 -18.56
N SER A 42 -7.34 -26.19 -19.01
CA SER A 42 -6.66 -25.84 -20.27
C SER A 42 -5.77 -24.62 -20.07
N CYS A 43 -4.62 -24.58 -20.76
CA CYS A 43 -3.70 -23.45 -20.71
C CYS A 43 -4.29 -22.17 -21.34
N SER A 44 -5.30 -22.31 -22.22
CA SER A 44 -5.87 -21.19 -22.99
C SER A 44 -6.46 -20.06 -22.15
N ASN A 45 -6.83 -20.31 -20.88
CA ASN A 45 -7.41 -19.29 -19.99
C ASN A 45 -6.59 -19.04 -18.72
N ILE A 46 -5.34 -19.55 -18.66
CA ILE A 46 -4.54 -19.43 -17.43
C ILE A 46 -4.15 -17.98 -17.14
N GLU A 47 -3.81 -17.22 -18.18
CA GLU A 47 -3.42 -15.81 -18.07
C GLU A 47 -4.59 -14.94 -17.59
N GLU A 48 -5.76 -15.09 -18.22
CA GLU A 48 -6.96 -14.34 -17.85
C GLU A 48 -7.33 -14.60 -16.37
N LYS A 49 -7.30 -15.86 -15.94
CA LYS A 49 -7.57 -16.25 -14.54
C LYS A 49 -6.52 -15.69 -13.58
N ALA A 50 -5.25 -15.75 -13.94
CA ALA A 50 -4.15 -15.20 -13.15
C ALA A 50 -4.32 -13.69 -12.96
N ASN A 51 -4.57 -12.96 -14.04
CA ASN A 51 -4.77 -11.51 -14.02
C ASN A 51 -6.03 -11.10 -13.25
N ALA A 52 -7.14 -11.81 -13.44
CA ALA A 52 -8.38 -11.56 -12.68
C ALA A 52 -8.14 -11.69 -11.17
N LYS A 53 -7.43 -12.75 -10.75
CA LYS A 53 -7.04 -12.95 -9.34
C LYS A 53 -6.11 -11.86 -8.85
N ALA A 54 -5.07 -11.52 -9.60
CA ALA A 54 -4.12 -10.49 -9.22
C ALA A 54 -4.79 -9.11 -9.08
N HIS A 55 -5.65 -8.72 -10.02
CA HIS A 55 -6.40 -7.47 -9.97
C HIS A 55 -7.39 -7.42 -8.80
N GLN A 56 -8.00 -8.56 -8.43
CA GLN A 56 -8.84 -8.64 -7.23
C GLN A 56 -8.02 -8.32 -5.96
N ILE A 57 -6.81 -8.87 -5.86
CA ILE A 57 -5.91 -8.64 -4.72
C ILE A 57 -5.42 -7.19 -4.71
N ILE A 58 -5.02 -6.63 -5.85
CA ILE A 58 -4.63 -5.22 -5.97
C ILE A 58 -5.76 -4.31 -5.46
N ARG A 59 -7.01 -4.52 -5.93
CA ARG A 59 -8.17 -3.74 -5.44
C ARG A 59 -8.38 -3.87 -3.93
N LYS A 60 -8.13 -5.06 -3.35
CA LYS A 60 -8.20 -5.27 -1.90
C LYS A 60 -7.17 -4.43 -1.16
N TYR A 61 -5.92 -4.35 -1.64
CA TYR A 61 -4.89 -3.55 -0.99
C TYR A 61 -5.03 -2.05 -1.24
N ASN A 62 -5.53 -1.62 -2.40
CA ASN A 62 -5.88 -0.21 -2.63
C ASN A 62 -6.92 0.28 -1.61
N ARG A 63 -7.93 -0.54 -1.30
CA ARG A 63 -8.89 -0.21 -0.22
C ARG A 63 -8.23 -0.13 1.16
N ARG A 64 -7.22 -0.95 1.42
CA ARG A 64 -6.44 -0.88 2.68
C ARG A 64 -5.60 0.39 2.74
N ASP A 65 -5.03 0.84 1.62
CA ASP A 65 -4.32 2.11 1.55
C ASP A 65 -5.27 3.27 1.80
N THR A 66 -6.44 3.30 1.16
CA THR A 66 -7.47 4.32 1.45
C THR A 66 -7.91 4.31 2.91
N ALA A 67 -8.11 3.14 3.51
CA ALA A 67 -8.46 3.05 4.94
C ALA A 67 -7.31 3.53 5.84
N PHE A 68 -6.06 3.19 5.51
CA PHE A 68 -4.86 3.62 6.24
C PHE A 68 -4.67 5.14 6.17
N ASP A 69 -4.89 5.72 5.00
CA ASP A 69 -4.97 7.17 4.80
C ASP A 69 -6.02 7.81 5.70
N GLN A 70 -7.26 7.30 5.69
CA GLN A 70 -8.34 7.83 6.53
C GLN A 70 -8.01 7.70 8.03
N GLU A 71 -7.51 6.54 8.45
CA GLU A 71 -7.15 6.26 9.84
C GLU A 71 -6.05 7.20 10.33
N THR A 72 -5.00 7.40 9.53
CA THR A 72 -3.86 8.25 9.87
C THR A 72 -4.09 9.73 9.55
N ASN A 73 -5.21 10.06 8.92
CA ASN A 73 -5.49 11.36 8.30
C ASN A 73 -4.35 11.78 7.35
N HIS A 74 -4.04 10.93 6.37
CA HIS A 74 -2.95 11.09 5.41
C HIS A 74 -1.62 11.38 6.10
N GLY A 75 -1.27 10.56 7.11
CA GLY A 75 -0.05 10.70 7.90
C GLY A 75 -0.05 11.84 8.93
N ARG A 76 -1.08 12.71 8.97
CA ARG A 76 -1.12 13.83 9.94
C ARG A 76 -1.13 13.38 11.40
N LYS A 77 -1.80 12.26 11.72
CA LYS A 77 -1.79 11.67 13.07
C LYS A 77 -0.44 11.03 13.41
N GLN A 78 0.39 10.74 12.40
CA GLN A 78 1.75 10.21 12.54
C GLN A 78 2.82 11.31 12.55
N GLY A 79 2.41 12.58 12.57
CA GLY A 79 3.33 13.73 12.62
C GLY A 79 3.66 14.35 11.26
N ALA A 80 3.17 13.80 10.15
CA ALA A 80 3.33 14.37 8.80
C ALA A 80 2.41 15.60 8.62
N ARG A 81 2.70 16.66 9.38
CA ARG A 81 1.93 17.89 9.40
C ARG A 81 2.79 19.08 9.00
N TRP A 82 2.43 19.70 7.87
CA TRP A 82 3.02 20.95 7.41
C TRP A 82 1.93 22.01 7.17
N PRO A 83 2.16 23.30 7.54
CA PRO A 83 3.24 23.75 8.40
C PRO A 83 3.15 23.14 9.81
N PRO A 84 4.28 23.01 10.52
CA PRO A 84 4.28 22.52 11.90
C PRO A 84 3.44 23.45 12.77
N LYS A 85 2.84 22.89 13.84
CA LYS A 85 2.12 23.71 14.83
C LYS A 85 3.06 24.83 15.33
N LYS A 86 2.46 26.01 15.55
CA LYS A 86 3.15 27.13 16.20
C LYS A 86 3.58 26.70 17.60
#